data_AF-A0A352Q2W5-F1
#
_entry.id   AF-A0A352Q2W5-F1
#
_cell.length_a   1.000
_cell.length_b   1.000
_cell.length_c   1.000
_cell.angle_alpha   90.00
_cell.angle_beta   90.00
_cell.angle_gamma   90.00
#
_symmetry.space_group_name_H-M   'P 1'
#
loop_
_entity.id
_entity.type
_entity.pdbx_description
1 polymer ?
#
loop_
_entity_poly.entity_id
_entity_poly.type
_entity_poly.pdbx_seq_one_letter_code
_entity_poly.pdbx_strand_id
1 'polypeptide(L)'
;MQLVVSRVFSGSDSTIGVLSVDDNPVCFTCEDENRLVKVYGETRIPAGTYTIKYRDEGGMVGRYKARYSWHKGMLHLQDVPGFEFIYIHPGNTDDDSLGCILVGSGAMLNGAGGGSITHSRPAYASLYKTVSRALDNDEHVEIRVFETMRSRYIEN
;
A
#
# COMPACT_ATOMS: atom_id res chain seq x y z
N MET A 1 6.59 4.78 14.87
CA MET A 1 5.26 4.60 14.29
C MET A 1 5.28 3.33 13.48
N GLN A 2 4.31 2.44 13.69
CA GLN A 2 4.20 1.19 12.94
C GLN A 2 2.94 1.19 12.08
N LEU A 3 3.13 0.95 10.78
CA LEU A 3 2.06 0.64 9.86
C LEU A 3 1.96 -0.86 9.66
N VAL A 4 0.76 -1.36 9.47
CA VAL A 4 0.51 -2.78 9.20
C VAL A 4 -0.45 -2.90 8.03
N VAL A 5 -0.04 -3.62 6.98
CA VAL A 5 -0.94 -4.07 5.92
C VAL A 5 -1.25 -5.54 6.12
N SER A 6 -2.50 -5.81 6.51
CA SER A 6 -3.07 -7.14 6.61
C SER A 6 -3.75 -7.46 5.28
N ARG A 7 -3.18 -8.35 4.47
CA ARG A 7 -3.83 -8.81 3.23
C ARG A 7 -4.96 -9.76 3.60
N VAL A 8 -6.20 -9.33 3.37
CA VAL A 8 -7.43 -10.02 3.81
C VAL A 8 -8.08 -10.82 2.67
N PHE A 9 -7.80 -10.45 1.42
CA PHE A 9 -8.29 -11.18 0.26
C PHE A 9 -7.26 -11.14 -0.86
N SER A 10 -6.85 -12.31 -1.35
CA SER A 10 -5.98 -12.44 -2.51
C SER A 10 -6.80 -13.06 -3.64
N GLY A 11 -7.16 -12.24 -4.64
CA GLY A 11 -7.78 -12.69 -5.88
C GLY A 11 -6.75 -13.04 -6.95
N SER A 12 -7.22 -13.41 -8.14
CA SER A 12 -6.36 -13.68 -9.29
C SER A 12 -5.74 -12.43 -9.92
N ASP A 13 -6.36 -11.26 -9.74
CA ASP A 13 -6.02 -10.01 -10.41
C ASP A 13 -5.57 -8.95 -9.38
N SER A 14 -6.10 -8.98 -8.16
CA SER A 14 -5.69 -8.04 -7.11
C SER A 14 -5.74 -8.59 -5.70
N THR A 15 -5.01 -7.91 -4.82
CA THR A 15 -4.98 -8.17 -3.39
C THR A 15 -5.62 -7.03 -2.62
N ILE A 16 -6.63 -7.33 -1.81
CA ILE A 16 -7.25 -6.38 -0.89
C ILE A 16 -6.71 -6.60 0.52
N GLY A 17 -6.35 -5.50 1.16
CA GLY A 17 -5.87 -5.46 2.54
C GLY A 17 -6.53 -4.39 3.38
N VAL A 18 -6.15 -4.38 4.66
CA VAL A 18 -6.46 -3.34 5.63
C VAL A 18 -5.14 -2.78 6.13
N LEU A 19 -5.01 -1.45 6.06
CA LEU A 19 -3.88 -0.72 6.62
C LEU A 19 -4.27 -0.18 7.99
N SER A 20 -3.46 -0.52 8.99
CA SER A 20 -3.52 0.01 10.35
C SER A 20 -2.31 0.89 10.65
N VAL A 21 -2.50 1.89 11.51
CA VAL A 21 -1.43 2.71 12.10
C VAL A 21 -1.50 2.51 13.61
N ASP A 22 -0.40 2.04 14.20
CA ASP A 22 -0.31 1.74 15.64
C ASP A 22 -1.55 0.98 16.14
N ASP A 23 -1.81 -0.19 15.52
CA ASP A 23 -2.93 -1.10 15.74
C ASP A 23 -4.35 -0.58 15.41
N ASN A 24 -4.50 0.66 14.95
CA ASN A 24 -5.80 1.22 14.57
C ASN A 24 -6.02 1.09 13.05
N PRO A 25 -7.06 0.37 12.58
CA PRO A 25 -7.40 0.34 11.15
C PRO A 25 -7.79 1.73 10.65
N VAL A 26 -7.14 2.21 9.58
CA VAL A 26 -7.38 3.56 9.04
C VAL A 26 -7.87 3.58 7.61
N CYS A 27 -7.53 2.59 6.79
CA CYS A 27 -8.02 2.48 5.42
C CYS A 27 -7.87 1.06 4.85
N PHE A 28 -8.46 0.83 3.68
CA PHE A 28 -8.23 -0.37 2.88
C PHE A 28 -7.05 -0.16 1.93
N THR A 29 -6.47 -1.28 1.49
CA THR A 29 -5.43 -1.30 0.45
C THR A 29 -5.86 -2.11 -0.76
N CYS A 30 -5.34 -1.73 -1.93
CA CYS A 30 -5.34 -2.54 -3.15
C CYS A 30 -3.88 -2.65 -3.62
N GLU A 31 -3.44 -3.86 -3.92
CA GLU A 31 -2.15 -4.17 -4.53
C GLU A 31 -2.41 -5.11 -5.71
N ASP A 32 -1.42 -5.29 -6.58
CA ASP A 32 -1.48 -6.31 -7.63
C ASP A 32 -1.68 -7.73 -7.03
N GLU A 33 -1.88 -8.71 -7.89
CA GLU A 33 -1.97 -10.10 -7.50
C GLU A 33 -0.64 -10.69 -7.00
N ASN A 34 -0.74 -11.86 -6.38
CA ASN A 34 0.42 -12.63 -5.96
C ASN A 34 0.97 -13.46 -7.13
N ARG A 35 2.25 -13.27 -7.46
CA ARG A 35 2.93 -14.13 -8.44
C ARG A 35 4.21 -14.72 -7.85
N LEU A 36 4.48 -15.99 -8.19
CA LEU A 36 5.74 -16.65 -7.83
C LEU A 36 6.94 -16.04 -8.58
N VAL A 37 6.70 -15.63 -9.82
CA VAL A 37 7.69 -14.96 -10.67
C VAL A 37 7.17 -13.56 -10.95
N LYS A 38 7.98 -12.56 -10.61
CA LYS A 38 7.62 -11.15 -10.78
C LYS A 38 7.37 -10.83 -12.25
N VAL A 39 6.22 -10.20 -12.51
CA VAL A 39 5.86 -9.57 -13.76
C VAL A 39 5.71 -8.07 -13.48
N TYR A 40 6.29 -7.23 -14.34
CA TYR A 40 6.23 -5.79 -14.17
C TYR A 40 4.78 -5.30 -14.30
N GLY A 41 4.29 -4.58 -13.28
CA GLY A 41 2.92 -4.05 -13.24
C GLY A 41 1.84 -5.04 -12.82
N GLU A 42 2.21 -6.27 -12.46
CA GLU A 42 1.27 -7.39 -12.26
C GLU A 42 1.72 -8.23 -11.06
N THR A 43 2.43 -7.64 -10.10
CA THR A 43 2.99 -8.39 -8.98
C THR A 43 3.15 -7.50 -7.76
N ARG A 44 2.45 -7.87 -6.68
CA ARG A 44 2.60 -7.22 -5.38
C ARG A 44 3.97 -7.48 -4.76
N ILE A 45 4.37 -6.60 -3.86
CA ILE A 45 5.61 -6.74 -3.09
C ILE A 45 5.59 -7.98 -2.18
N PRO A 46 6.74 -8.56 -1.82
CA PRO A 46 6.78 -9.66 -0.88
C PRO A 46 6.28 -9.23 0.50
N ALA A 47 5.72 -10.18 1.26
CA ALA A 47 5.46 -9.96 2.68
C ALA A 47 6.79 -9.71 3.42
N GLY A 48 6.80 -8.81 4.39
CA GLY A 48 8.02 -8.35 5.04
C GLY A 48 7.81 -7.08 5.85
N THR A 49 8.89 -6.55 6.41
CA THR A 49 8.91 -5.25 7.10
C THR A 49 9.83 -4.32 6.36
N TYR A 50 9.35 -3.13 6.04
CA TYR A 50 10.08 -2.13 5.26
C TYR A 50 10.08 -0.80 6.01
N THR A 51 11.23 -0.14 6.08
CA THR A 51 11.31 1.25 6.56
C THR A 51 10.63 2.17 5.54
N ILE A 52 9.92 3.19 6.01
CA ILE A 52 9.36 4.25 5.15
C ILE A 52 10.23 5.49 5.29
N LYS A 53 10.59 6.09 4.16
CA LYS A 53 11.26 7.39 4.08
C LYS A 53 10.57 8.27 3.05
N TYR A 54 10.85 9.57 3.09
CA TYR A 54 10.52 10.42 1.95
C TYR A 54 11.41 10.11 0.76
N ARG A 55 10.82 10.14 -0.41
CA ARG A 55 11.54 10.33 -1.67
C ARG A 55 11.12 11.65 -2.29
N ASP A 56 12.10 12.50 -2.60
CA ASP A 56 11.83 13.85 -3.12
C ASP A 56 12.17 14.08 -4.61
N GLU A 57 12.36 12.99 -5.35
CA GLU A 57 12.74 13.04 -6.77
C GLU A 57 11.87 12.08 -7.60
N GLY A 58 11.74 12.39 -8.89
CA GLY A 58 11.01 11.56 -9.86
C GLY A 58 9.66 12.17 -10.29
N GLY A 59 9.10 11.64 -11.38
CA GLY A 59 7.91 12.21 -12.01
C GLY A 59 6.66 12.19 -11.12
N MET A 60 6.52 11.17 -10.27
CA MET A 60 5.39 11.09 -9.33
C MET A 60 5.47 12.14 -8.23
N VAL A 61 6.67 12.38 -7.68
CA VAL A 61 6.89 13.44 -6.69
C VAL A 61 6.46 14.81 -7.25
N GLY A 62 6.93 15.17 -8.44
CA GLY A 62 6.58 16.45 -9.07
C GLY A 62 5.07 16.60 -9.28
N ARG A 63 4.41 15.56 -9.80
CA ARG A 63 2.96 15.53 -9.98
C ARG A 63 2.18 15.67 -8.66
N TYR A 64 2.65 15.05 -7.59
CA TYR A 64 1.98 15.10 -6.28
C TYR A 64 2.22 16.42 -5.55
N LYS A 65 3.43 16.99 -5.63
CA LYS A 65 3.71 18.35 -5.15
C LYS A 65 2.84 19.40 -5.85
N ALA A 66 2.64 19.27 -7.16
CA ALA A 66 1.77 20.18 -7.91
C ALA A 66 0.28 20.00 -7.54
N ARG A 67 -0.14 18.77 -7.20
CA ARG A 67 -1.53 18.46 -6.85
C ARG A 67 -1.88 18.80 -5.40
N TYR A 68 -0.94 18.67 -4.48
CA TYR A 68 -1.16 18.75 -3.05
C TYR A 68 -0.13 19.70 -2.43
N SER A 69 -0.58 20.89 -2.01
CA SER A 69 0.30 21.92 -1.42
C SER A 69 1.00 21.49 -0.12
N TRP A 70 0.47 20.47 0.56
CA TRP A 70 1.01 19.90 1.80
C TRP A 70 1.96 18.71 1.56
N HIS A 71 2.23 18.34 0.31
CA HIS A 71 3.04 17.17 -0.01
C HIS A 71 4.54 17.50 0.03
N LYS A 72 5.29 16.65 0.71
CA LYS A 72 6.73 16.84 1.01
C LYS A 72 7.65 15.87 0.28
N GLY A 73 7.08 14.81 -0.30
CA GLY A 73 7.80 13.74 -0.98
C GLY A 73 6.93 12.49 -0.97
N MET A 74 7.18 11.49 -1.82
CA MET A 74 6.42 10.24 -1.75
C MET A 74 6.81 9.45 -0.50
N LEU A 75 5.83 8.78 0.13
CA LEU A 75 6.09 7.79 1.18
C LEU A 75 6.66 6.53 0.52
N HIS A 76 7.97 6.31 0.65
CA HIS A 76 8.74 5.31 -0.07
C HIS A 76 9.16 4.16 0.85
N LEU A 77 8.74 2.94 0.51
CA LEU A 77 9.20 1.72 1.17
C LEU A 77 10.65 1.43 0.74
N GLN A 78 11.54 1.28 1.71
CA GLN A 78 12.96 1.05 1.45
C GLN A 78 13.26 -0.44 1.25
N ASP A 79 14.25 -0.70 0.38
CA ASP A 79 14.89 -2.01 0.22
C ASP A 79 13.91 -3.17 -0.10
N VAL A 80 12.86 -2.89 -0.88
CA VAL A 80 11.87 -3.88 -1.28
C VAL A 80 12.47 -4.86 -2.30
N PRO A 81 12.57 -6.18 -2.00
CA PRO A 81 13.27 -7.13 -2.86
C PRO A 81 12.66 -7.25 -4.26
N GLY A 82 13.44 -6.91 -5.29
CA GLY A 82 13.03 -7.02 -6.70
C GLY A 82 12.13 -5.87 -7.19
N PHE A 83 11.95 -4.82 -6.38
CA PHE A 83 11.16 -3.64 -6.73
C PHE A 83 11.97 -2.36 -6.50
N GLU A 84 11.62 -1.32 -7.25
CA GLU A 84 12.16 0.02 -7.06
C GLU A 84 10.98 0.99 -6.92
N PHE A 85 11.17 2.03 -6.10
CA PHE A 85 10.23 3.15 -5.99
C PHE A 85 8.81 2.75 -5.57
N ILE A 86 8.70 1.85 -4.60
CA ILE A 86 7.41 1.43 -4.04
C ILE A 86 6.84 2.50 -3.13
N TYR A 87 5.69 3.04 -3.52
CA TYR A 87 5.02 4.11 -2.81
C TYR A 87 3.68 3.69 -2.23
N ILE A 88 3.26 4.40 -1.19
CA ILE A 88 1.85 4.44 -0.78
C ILE A 88 1.19 5.61 -1.50
N HIS A 89 0.11 5.37 -2.24
CA HIS A 89 -0.54 6.43 -3.02
C HIS A 89 -2.02 6.15 -3.31
N PRO A 90 -2.81 7.14 -3.76
CA PRO A 90 -4.17 6.91 -4.20
C PRO A 90 -4.18 6.20 -5.56
N GLY A 91 -5.10 5.26 -5.70
CA GLY A 91 -5.50 4.52 -6.90
C GLY A 91 -6.76 3.73 -6.55
N ASN A 92 -7.43 3.13 -7.52
CA ASN A 92 -8.68 2.41 -7.29
C ASN A 92 -8.58 0.92 -7.66
N THR A 93 -7.79 0.57 -8.67
CA THR A 93 -7.57 -0.81 -9.14
C THR A 93 -6.08 -1.10 -9.23
N ASP A 94 -5.73 -2.38 -9.32
CA ASP A 94 -4.36 -2.86 -9.58
C ASP A 94 -3.73 -2.22 -10.83
N ASP A 95 -4.51 -1.87 -11.86
CA ASP A 95 -4.02 -1.08 -13.02
C ASP A 95 -3.37 0.28 -12.65
N ASP A 96 -3.72 0.84 -11.49
CA ASP A 96 -3.11 2.08 -10.98
C ASP A 96 -1.77 1.81 -10.25
N SER A 97 -1.37 0.55 -10.10
CA SER A 97 -0.22 0.09 -9.36
C SER A 97 0.85 -0.49 -10.29
N LEU A 98 2.10 -0.40 -9.84
CA LEU A 98 3.25 -1.08 -10.45
C LEU A 98 4.04 -1.81 -9.35
N GLY A 99 3.30 -2.52 -8.48
CA GLY A 99 3.76 -3.03 -7.18
C GLY A 99 3.62 -2.04 -6.02
N CYS A 100 2.93 -0.92 -6.18
CA CYS A 100 2.70 0.06 -5.12
C CYS A 100 1.57 -0.38 -4.18
N ILE A 101 1.46 0.26 -3.02
CA ILE A 101 0.31 0.06 -2.12
C ILE A 101 -0.69 1.18 -2.36
N LEU A 102 -1.84 0.85 -2.95
CA LEU A 102 -2.93 1.79 -3.14
C LEU A 102 -3.76 1.88 -1.85
N VAL A 103 -4.30 3.06 -1.52
CA VAL A 103 -5.11 3.27 -0.32
C VAL A 103 -6.47 3.91 -0.62
N GLY A 104 -7.51 3.48 0.11
CA GLY A 104 -8.90 3.95 -0.06
C GLY A 104 -9.76 3.74 1.18
N SER A 105 -10.82 4.55 1.33
CA SER A 105 -11.70 4.50 2.51
C SER A 105 -12.74 3.38 2.43
N GLY A 106 -12.99 2.84 1.23
CA GLY A 106 -13.85 1.69 1.04
C GLY A 106 -13.20 0.65 0.13
N ALA A 107 -13.62 -0.60 0.26
CA ALA A 107 -13.21 -1.70 -0.62
C ALA A 107 -14.45 -2.41 -1.19
N MET A 108 -14.33 -2.92 -2.41
CA MET A 108 -15.31 -3.78 -3.06
C MET A 108 -14.62 -5.06 -3.50
N LEU A 109 -15.22 -6.21 -3.24
CA LEU A 109 -14.73 -7.50 -3.74
C LEU A 109 -15.50 -7.88 -5.00
N ASN A 110 -14.78 -8.21 -6.07
CA ASN A 110 -15.34 -8.52 -7.39
C ASN A 110 -15.31 -10.04 -7.65
N GLY A 111 -15.64 -10.83 -6.63
CA GLY A 111 -15.58 -12.29 -6.70
C GLY A 111 -14.15 -12.82 -6.67
N ALA A 112 -13.85 -13.82 -7.49
CA ALA A 112 -12.54 -14.50 -7.48
C ALA A 112 -11.39 -13.64 -8.03
N GLY A 113 -11.70 -12.62 -8.84
CA GLY A 113 -10.71 -11.72 -9.45
C GLY A 113 -9.94 -10.89 -8.43
N GLY A 114 -10.52 -10.58 -7.27
CA GLY A 114 -9.90 -9.64 -6.33
C GLY A 114 -10.89 -8.59 -5.90
N GLY A 115 -10.46 -7.34 -5.93
CA GLY A 115 -11.30 -6.22 -5.58
C GLY A 115 -10.79 -4.89 -6.11
N SER A 116 -11.41 -3.83 -5.61
CA SER A 116 -11.02 -2.45 -5.87
C SER A 116 -11.24 -1.63 -4.62
N ILE A 117 -10.65 -0.45 -4.57
CA ILE A 117 -10.85 0.51 -3.49
C ILE A 117 -11.51 1.77 -4.01
N THR A 118 -12.20 2.47 -3.11
CA THR A 118 -12.91 3.72 -3.40
C THR A 118 -12.46 4.83 -2.46
N HIS A 119 -12.73 6.08 -2.84
CA HIS A 119 -12.39 7.26 -2.03
C HIS A 119 -10.89 7.32 -1.69
N SER A 120 -10.05 7.05 -2.69
CA SER A 120 -8.59 6.94 -2.51
C SER A 120 -7.91 8.24 -2.11
N ARG A 121 -8.32 9.37 -2.69
CA ARG A 121 -7.75 10.69 -2.39
C ARG A 121 -7.92 11.12 -0.92
N PRO A 122 -9.12 11.08 -0.31
CA PRO A 122 -9.27 11.43 1.11
C PRO A 122 -8.55 10.44 2.03
N ALA A 123 -8.59 9.13 1.74
CA ALA A 123 -7.83 8.14 2.51
C ALA A 123 -6.33 8.44 2.50
N TYR A 124 -5.78 8.68 1.30
CA TYR A 124 -4.39 9.06 1.13
C TYR A 124 -4.05 10.34 1.88
N ALA A 125 -4.86 11.39 1.75
CA ALA A 125 -4.59 12.67 2.42
C ALA A 125 -4.58 12.53 3.95
N SER A 126 -5.46 11.71 4.51
CA SER A 126 -5.50 11.41 5.95
C SER A 126 -4.25 10.66 6.39
N LEU A 127 -3.97 9.51 5.76
CA LEU A 127 -2.82 8.67 6.06
C LEU A 127 -1.50 9.43 5.88
N TYR A 128 -1.34 10.12 4.75
CA TYR A 128 -0.12 10.85 4.43
C TYR A 128 0.20 11.89 5.49
N LYS A 129 -0.79 12.67 5.95
CA LYS A 129 -0.55 13.69 6.99
C LYS A 129 -0.10 13.07 8.32
N THR A 130 -0.68 11.94 8.70
CA THR A 130 -0.28 11.19 9.90
C THR A 130 1.16 10.71 9.80
N VAL A 131 1.50 10.00 8.72
CA VAL A 131 2.85 9.47 8.50
C VAL A 131 3.87 10.58 8.31
N SER A 132 3.51 11.61 7.55
CA SER A 132 4.35 12.79 7.30
C SER A 132 4.74 13.45 8.61
N ARG A 133 3.78 13.63 9.53
CA ARG A 133 4.05 14.25 10.83
C ARG A 133 5.02 13.42 11.68
N ALA A 134 4.93 12.09 11.62
CA ALA A 134 5.88 11.22 12.30
C ALA A 134 7.29 11.38 11.73
N LEU A 135 7.42 11.33 10.40
CA LEU A 135 8.71 11.55 9.72
C LEU A 135 9.29 12.94 10.01
N ASP A 136 8.47 13.99 10.02
CA ASP A 136 8.87 15.37 10.35
C ASP A 136 9.39 15.52 11.79
N ASN A 137 9.01 14.61 12.69
CA ASN A 137 9.46 14.55 14.07
C ASN A 137 10.64 13.57 14.27
N ASP A 138 11.32 13.19 13.19
CA ASP A 138 12.43 12.23 13.17
C ASP A 138 12.05 10.85 13.76
N GLU A 139 10.75 10.51 13.78
CA GLU A 139 10.28 9.22 14.24
C GLU A 139 10.60 8.13 13.22
N HIS A 140 11.07 6.97 13.68
CA HIS A 140 11.20 5.80 12.82
C HIS A 140 9.81 5.30 12.40
N VAL A 141 9.58 5.26 11.09
CA VAL A 141 8.36 4.73 10.48
C VAL A 141 8.68 3.45 9.72
N GLU A 142 7.95 2.39 10.03
CA GLU A 142 8.02 1.12 9.32
C GLU A 142 6.63 0.65 8.91
N ILE A 143 6.57 -0.20 7.89
CA ILE A 143 5.37 -0.89 7.46
C ILE A 143 5.63 -2.39 7.41
N ARG A 144 4.79 -3.15 8.12
CA ARG A 144 4.78 -4.61 8.08
C ARG A 144 3.65 -5.08 7.17
N VAL A 145 3.99 -5.87 6.16
CA VAL A 145 3.04 -6.45 5.22
C VAL A 145 2.97 -7.96 5.45
N PHE A 146 1.78 -8.51 5.67
CA PHE A 146 1.61 -9.95 5.82
C PHE A 146 0.26 -10.46 5.32
N GLU A 147 0.22 -11.74 5.01
CA GLU A 147 -1.00 -12.47 4.70
C GLU A 147 -1.76 -12.78 5.99
N THR A 148 -3.03 -12.38 6.08
CA THR A 148 -3.87 -12.96 7.13
C THR A 148 -4.09 -14.42 6.77
N MET A 149 -3.59 -15.33 7.59
CA MET A 149 -3.75 -16.77 7.35
C MET A 149 -5.25 -17.06 7.16
N ARG A 150 -5.65 -17.52 5.96
CA ARG A 150 -6.91 -18.25 5.85
C ARG A 150 -6.78 -19.47 6.74
N SER A 151 -7.63 -19.55 7.77
CA SER A 151 -7.86 -20.74 8.55
C SER A 151 -7.97 -21.94 7.62
N ARG A 152 -7.01 -22.87 7.77
CA ARG A 152 -7.04 -24.31 7.46
C ARG A 152 -8.12 -24.71 6.44
N TYR A 153 -7.70 -25.10 5.25
CA TYR A 153 -8.38 -26.23 4.63
C TYR A 153 -8.38 -27.35 5.66
N ILE A 154 -9.58 -27.81 6.02
CA ILE A 154 -9.80 -29.09 6.67
C ILE A 154 -9.21 -30.12 5.69
N GLU A 155 -8.03 -30.65 6.02
CA GLU A 155 -7.62 -31.93 5.45
C GLU A 155 -8.51 -33.00 6.08
N ASN A 156 -9.08 -33.83 5.20
CA ASN A 156 -10.11 -34.84 5.47
C ASN A 156 -9.77 -35.78 6.64
#